data_AF-A0A662TWF6-F1
#
_entry.id   AF-A0A662TWF6-F1
#
_cell.length_a   1.000
_cell.length_b   1.000
_cell.length_c   1.000
_cell.angle_alpha   90.00
_cell.angle_beta   90.00
_cell.angle_gamma   90.00
#
_symmetry.space_group_name_H-M   'P 1'
#
loop_
_entity.id
_entity.type
_entity.pdbx_description
1 polymer ?
#
loop_
_entity_poly.entity_id
_entity_poly.type
_entity_poly.pdbx_seq_one_letter_code
_entity_poly.pdbx_strand_id
1 'polypeptide(L)'
;MVVKRVEGTLLQIVIEHCEAELGSWLLLEYQHAAKLAKRIVFANVRREEDRRILSRLGTVTATSVTEWKDIADIVILDPQAKRPLTPELCRNRVLIVGGILGDNPPRRRTYQLITKRIPEASTAHLGPYQFSIDGAVFIAMQVCEGRSLSKIKVYPWVRFRGKRGTCEHEVLLPFAYPCVNHHPLLTPGLADLLGVREYQIELPEPVPAYVEGKG
;
A
#
# COMPACT_ATOMS: atom_id res chain seq x y z
N MET A 1 2.04 11.35 20.09
CA MET A 1 0.71 10.70 20.19
C MET A 1 0.89 9.37 20.89
N VAL A 2 0.17 9.12 21.98
CA VAL A 2 0.17 7.79 22.62
C VAL A 2 -0.89 6.96 21.92
N VAL A 3 -0.48 5.89 21.23
CA VAL A 3 -1.43 4.97 20.60
C VAL A 3 -1.99 4.09 21.71
N LYS A 4 -3.07 4.54 22.37
CA LYS A 4 -3.73 3.74 23.41
C LYS A 4 -4.43 2.53 22.78
N ARG A 5 -4.08 1.34 23.27
CA ARG A 5 -4.70 0.05 22.95
C ARG A 5 -6.10 -0.07 23.55
N VAL A 6 -6.92 -0.90 22.92
CA VAL A 6 -8.05 -1.61 23.55
C VAL A 6 -7.82 -3.09 23.24
N GLU A 7 -7.90 -4.00 24.21
CA GLU A 7 -7.76 -5.44 23.95
C GLU A 7 -8.89 -5.92 23.02
N GLY A 8 -8.56 -6.75 22.03
CA GLY A 8 -9.49 -7.20 20.98
C GLY A 8 -9.63 -6.27 19.78
N THR A 9 -8.75 -5.27 19.61
CA THR A 9 -8.87 -4.28 18.53
C THR A 9 -8.64 -4.82 17.13
N LEU A 10 -9.55 -4.39 16.25
CA LEU A 10 -9.45 -4.40 14.80
C LEU A 10 -8.08 -3.89 14.33
N LEU A 11 -7.50 -4.58 13.33
CA LEU A 11 -6.27 -4.19 12.64
C LEU A 11 -6.27 -2.71 12.27
N GLN A 12 -5.22 -1.99 12.70
CA GLN A 12 -5.03 -0.57 12.39
C GLN A 12 -3.93 -0.41 11.35
N ILE A 13 -4.29 0.23 10.23
CA ILE A 13 -3.35 0.65 9.20
C ILE A 13 -3.01 2.13 9.42
N VAL A 14 -1.73 2.46 9.39
CA VAL A 14 -1.23 3.82 9.39
C VAL A 14 -0.52 4.07 8.06
N ILE A 15 -0.92 5.11 7.35
CA ILE A 15 -0.18 5.60 6.19
C ILE A 15 0.66 6.79 6.63
N GLU A 16 1.98 6.62 6.61
CA GLU A 16 2.95 7.71 6.85
C GLU A 16 3.10 8.53 5.57
N HIS A 17 2.50 9.72 5.53
CA HIS A 17 2.54 10.58 4.35
C HIS A 17 3.96 11.13 4.13
N CYS A 18 4.54 10.79 2.98
CA CYS A 18 5.95 11.04 2.66
C CYS A 18 6.15 11.90 1.40
N GLU A 19 5.07 12.47 0.87
CA GLU A 19 5.11 13.42 -0.25
C GLU A 19 4.98 14.85 0.26
N ALA A 20 5.38 15.82 -0.57
CA ALA A 20 5.32 17.24 -0.21
C ALA A 20 3.88 17.77 -0.17
N GLU A 21 3.00 17.19 -0.99
CA GLU A 21 1.59 17.57 -1.11
C GLU A 21 0.72 16.35 -1.44
N LEU A 22 -0.57 16.47 -1.11
CA LEU A 22 -1.59 15.50 -1.47
C LEU A 22 -2.08 15.72 -2.91
N GLY A 23 -1.32 15.22 -3.88
CA GLY A 23 -1.73 15.22 -5.30
C GLY A 23 -2.94 14.32 -5.59
N SER A 24 -3.61 14.55 -6.73
CA SER A 24 -4.84 13.83 -7.11
C SER A 24 -4.70 12.31 -7.13
N TRP A 25 -3.58 11.79 -7.66
CA TRP A 25 -3.32 10.34 -7.66
C TRP A 25 -3.23 9.81 -6.23
N LEU A 26 -2.39 10.44 -5.40
CA LEU A 26 -2.18 10.02 -4.02
C LEU A 26 -3.49 10.04 -3.22
N LEU A 27 -4.33 11.05 -3.47
CA LEU A 27 -5.67 11.12 -2.89
C LEU A 27 -6.54 9.93 -3.29
N LEU A 28 -6.55 9.52 -4.56
CA LEU A 28 -7.31 8.34 -5.01
C LEU A 28 -6.85 7.07 -4.30
N GLU A 29 -5.54 6.86 -4.17
CA GLU A 29 -5.00 5.69 -3.45
C GLU A 29 -5.37 5.75 -1.96
N TYR A 30 -5.29 6.92 -1.32
CA TYR A 30 -5.67 7.07 0.09
C TYR A 30 -7.18 6.85 0.31
N GLN A 31 -8.02 7.33 -0.61
CA GLN A 31 -9.47 7.09 -0.59
C GLN A 31 -9.78 5.60 -0.73
N HIS A 32 -9.08 4.90 -1.62
CA HIS A 32 -9.27 3.48 -1.79
C HIS A 32 -8.77 2.69 -0.58
N ALA A 33 -7.57 3.00 -0.09
CA ALA A 33 -7.02 2.41 1.13
C ALA A 33 -7.96 2.57 2.33
N ALA A 34 -8.58 3.74 2.50
CA ALA A 34 -9.55 4.00 3.57
C ALA A 34 -10.83 3.15 3.45
N LYS A 35 -11.25 2.79 2.23
CA LYS A 35 -12.38 1.87 2.00
C LYS A 35 -12.00 0.41 2.27
N LEU A 36 -10.74 0.05 2.03
CA LEU A 36 -10.23 -1.32 2.21
C LEU A 36 -9.90 -1.62 3.67
N ALA A 37 -9.34 -0.65 4.39
CA ALA A 37 -8.93 -0.80 5.78
C ALA A 37 -10.12 -0.62 6.73
N LYS A 38 -10.22 -1.46 7.77
CA LYS A 38 -11.24 -1.33 8.82
C LYS A 38 -11.02 -0.08 9.69
N ARG A 39 -9.75 0.30 9.90
CA ARG A 39 -9.34 1.50 10.63
C ARG A 39 -8.07 2.05 10.00
N ILE A 40 -8.11 3.32 9.59
CA ILE A 40 -6.98 3.99 8.95
C ILE A 40 -6.58 5.27 9.68
N VAL A 41 -5.28 5.49 9.77
CA VAL A 41 -4.67 6.73 10.28
C VAL A 41 -3.73 7.28 9.22
N PHE A 42 -3.83 8.57 8.91
CA PHE A 42 -2.86 9.29 8.09
C PHE A 42 -1.92 10.09 8.99
N ALA A 43 -0.65 9.71 9.03
CA ALA A 43 0.39 10.35 9.85
C ALA A 43 1.29 11.26 8.99
N ASN A 44 2.03 12.15 9.66
CA ASN A 44 2.94 13.13 9.02
C ASN A 44 2.26 14.03 7.98
N VAL A 45 0.96 14.31 8.13
CA VAL A 45 0.23 15.20 7.22
C VAL A 45 0.43 16.64 7.70
N ARG A 46 1.49 17.28 7.20
CA ARG A 46 1.97 18.60 7.68
C ARG A 46 1.16 19.80 7.18
N ARG A 47 0.59 19.70 5.98
CA ARG A 47 -0.26 20.75 5.40
C ARG A 47 -1.66 20.68 6.01
N GLU A 48 -2.21 21.83 6.41
CA GLU A 48 -3.53 21.88 7.02
C GLU A 48 -4.65 21.52 6.04
N GLU A 49 -4.51 21.96 4.79
CA GLU A 49 -5.43 21.63 3.70
C GLU A 49 -5.56 20.11 3.51
N ASP A 50 -4.44 19.42 3.36
CA ASP A 50 -4.37 17.97 3.22
C ASP A 50 -5.01 17.27 4.44
N ARG A 51 -4.77 17.80 5.66
CA ARG A 51 -5.44 17.26 6.87
C ARG A 51 -6.96 17.40 6.81
N ARG A 52 -7.49 18.54 6.34
CA ARG A 52 -8.94 18.77 6.21
C ARG A 52 -9.58 17.83 5.19
N ILE A 53 -8.84 17.46 4.15
CA ILE A 53 -9.30 16.48 3.14
C ILE A 53 -9.29 15.08 3.75
N LEU A 54 -8.16 14.66 4.33
CA LEU A 54 -7.96 13.30 4.83
C LEU A 54 -8.75 12.99 6.11
N SER A 55 -9.14 13.99 6.89
CA SER A 55 -9.97 13.80 8.09
C SER A 55 -11.37 13.27 7.77
N ARG A 56 -11.81 13.39 6.52
CA ARG A 56 -13.06 12.80 6.01
C ARG A 56 -12.93 11.30 5.71
N LEU A 57 -11.69 10.80 5.62
CA LEU A 57 -11.39 9.41 5.25
C LEU A 57 -10.93 8.57 6.45
N GLY A 58 -10.32 9.20 7.45
CA GLY A 58 -9.82 8.51 8.64
C GLY A 58 -9.25 9.47 9.68
N THR A 59 -8.58 8.91 10.69
CA THR A 59 -7.88 9.73 11.70
C THR A 59 -6.66 10.39 11.06
N VAL A 60 -6.37 11.64 11.37
CA VAL A 60 -5.23 12.35 10.80
C VAL A 60 -4.38 12.99 11.90
N THR A 61 -3.07 12.93 11.75
CA THR A 61 -2.12 13.63 12.61
C THR A 61 -0.99 14.27 11.81
N ALA A 62 -0.53 15.42 12.28
CA ALA A 62 0.66 16.08 11.73
C ALA A 62 1.97 15.42 12.21
N THR A 63 1.93 14.65 13.30
CA THR A 63 3.10 13.98 13.87
C THR A 63 3.51 12.79 13.01
N SER A 64 4.80 12.67 12.71
CA SER A 64 5.33 11.49 12.02
C SER A 64 5.33 10.26 12.91
N VAL A 65 5.14 9.08 12.31
CA VAL A 65 5.34 7.80 13.01
C VAL A 65 6.74 7.65 13.58
N THR A 66 7.74 8.34 13.01
CA THR A 66 9.13 8.29 13.48
C THR A 66 9.34 9.05 14.80
N GLU A 67 8.34 9.81 15.25
CA GLU A 67 8.36 10.56 16.51
C GLU A 67 7.52 9.86 17.60
N TRP A 68 6.99 8.67 17.34
CA TRP A 68 6.18 7.93 18.30
C TRP A 68 7.07 7.27 19.36
N LYS A 69 6.60 7.27 20.61
CA LYS A 69 7.38 6.78 21.77
C LYS A 69 7.19 5.29 22.06
N ASP A 70 6.04 4.72 21.68
CA ASP A 70 5.67 3.32 21.95
C ASP A 70 5.65 2.49 20.66
N ILE A 71 6.84 2.12 20.18
CA ILE A 71 7.04 1.45 18.88
C ILE A 71 7.03 -0.09 18.96
N ALA A 72 6.94 -0.65 20.18
CA ALA A 72 7.03 -2.09 20.43
C ALA A 72 5.96 -2.90 19.69
N ASP A 73 4.85 -2.27 19.30
CA ASP A 73 3.71 -2.90 18.62
C ASP A 73 3.58 -2.49 17.13
N ILE A 74 4.64 -1.94 16.54
CA ILE A 74 4.62 -1.47 15.15
C ILE A 74 5.31 -2.48 14.23
N VAL A 75 4.72 -2.67 13.04
CA VAL A 75 5.34 -3.38 11.91
C VAL A 75 5.35 -2.45 10.71
N ILE A 76 6.55 -2.12 10.21
CA ILE A 76 6.72 -1.30 9.01
C ILE A 76 6.73 -2.21 7.79
N LEU A 77 5.85 -1.94 6.83
CA LEU A 77 5.82 -2.63 5.54
C LEU A 77 6.86 -2.01 4.62
N ASP A 78 8.04 -2.63 4.60
CA ASP A 78 9.19 -2.20 3.81
C ASP A 78 9.50 -3.27 2.75
N PRO A 79 9.50 -2.92 1.44
CA PRO A 79 9.88 -3.85 0.39
C PRO A 79 11.27 -4.49 0.56
N GLN A 80 12.17 -3.87 1.34
CA GLN A 80 13.50 -4.40 1.63
C GLN A 80 13.61 -5.20 2.93
N ALA A 81 12.52 -5.36 3.67
CA ALA A 81 12.55 -6.18 4.87
C ALA A 81 12.95 -7.63 4.53
N LYS A 82 13.65 -8.29 5.45
CA LYS A 82 14.17 -9.65 5.22
C LYS A 82 13.10 -10.75 5.33
N ARG A 83 12.01 -10.48 6.03
CA ARG A 83 10.98 -11.49 6.37
C ARG A 83 9.63 -11.07 5.77
N PRO A 84 8.83 -12.00 5.25
CA PRO A 84 7.51 -11.69 4.72
C PRO A 84 6.55 -11.33 5.86
N LEU A 85 5.52 -10.55 5.55
CA LEU A 85 4.40 -10.37 6.46
C LEU A 85 3.67 -11.70 6.65
N THR A 86 3.34 -12.04 7.90
CA THR A 86 2.59 -13.23 8.27
C THR A 86 1.38 -12.84 9.12
N PRO A 87 0.32 -13.68 9.18
CA PRO A 87 -0.83 -13.40 10.05
C PRO A 87 -0.44 -13.20 11.51
N GLU A 88 0.56 -13.96 11.98
CA GLU A 88 1.09 -13.84 13.34
C GLU A 88 1.72 -12.48 13.62
N LEU A 89 2.51 -11.97 12.67
CA LEU A 89 3.16 -10.67 12.82
C LEU A 89 2.15 -9.51 12.85
N CYS A 90 0.93 -9.71 12.32
CA CYS A 90 -0.13 -8.70 12.42
C CYS A 90 -0.82 -8.64 13.78
N ARG A 91 -0.77 -9.73 14.59
CA ARG A 91 -1.61 -9.85 15.79
C ARG A 91 -1.27 -8.76 16.81
N ASN A 92 -2.29 -7.97 17.15
CA ASN A 92 -2.18 -6.84 18.07
C ASN A 92 -1.15 -5.78 17.65
N ARG A 93 -0.78 -5.71 16.36
CA ARG A 93 0.19 -4.75 15.83
C ARG A 93 -0.47 -3.67 15.00
N VAL A 94 0.20 -2.52 14.92
CA VAL A 94 -0.10 -1.42 14.00
C VAL A 94 0.79 -1.58 12.77
N LEU A 95 0.18 -1.62 11.58
CA LEU A 95 0.95 -1.69 10.34
C LEU A 95 1.20 -0.30 9.78
N ILE A 96 2.45 0.00 9.45
CA ILE A 96 2.84 1.25 8.79
C ILE A 96 3.06 0.99 7.31
N VAL A 97 2.31 1.70 6.47
CA VAL A 97 2.51 1.77 5.02
C VAL A 97 3.12 3.12 4.70
N GLY A 98 4.18 3.15 3.89
CA GLY A 98 4.70 4.40 3.37
C GLY A 98 3.74 5.00 2.35
N GLY A 99 3.21 6.18 2.63
CA GLY A 99 2.47 7.00 1.66
C GLY A 99 3.42 7.64 0.66
N ILE A 100 4.05 6.80 -0.16
CA ILE A 100 5.13 7.12 -1.08
C ILE A 100 4.68 6.72 -2.49
N LEU A 101 4.71 7.67 -3.43
CA LEU A 101 4.53 7.34 -4.83
C LEU A 101 5.75 6.55 -5.33
N GLY A 102 5.47 5.40 -5.95
CA GLY A 102 6.51 4.48 -6.39
C GLY A 102 7.34 5.04 -7.56
N ASP A 103 8.64 4.81 -7.51
CA ASP A 103 9.56 4.98 -8.65
C ASP A 103 9.84 3.64 -9.31
N ASN A 104 10.18 3.64 -10.60
CA ASN A 104 10.74 2.50 -11.31
C ASN A 104 12.12 2.88 -11.90
N PRO A 105 13.24 2.29 -11.43
CA PRO A 105 13.33 1.27 -10.38
C PRO A 105 13.07 1.83 -8.96
N PRO A 106 12.68 0.97 -7.99
CA PRO A 106 12.41 1.39 -6.61
C PRO A 106 13.63 2.06 -5.95
N ARG A 107 13.44 3.25 -5.37
CA ARG A 107 14.50 4.05 -4.73
C ARG A 107 14.68 3.80 -3.24
N ARG A 108 14.09 2.75 -2.68
CA ARG A 108 14.22 2.39 -1.25
C ARG A 108 13.73 3.50 -0.29
N ARG A 109 12.78 4.34 -0.74
CA ARG A 109 12.28 5.50 0.01
C ARG A 109 11.65 5.12 1.35
N THR A 110 10.92 4.00 1.44
CA THR A 110 10.37 3.51 2.72
C THR A 110 11.46 3.32 3.76
N TYR A 111 12.55 2.64 3.39
CA TYR A 111 13.69 2.46 4.27
C TYR A 111 14.32 3.79 4.68
N GLN A 112 14.51 4.68 3.71
CA GLN A 112 15.19 5.96 3.93
C GLN A 112 14.39 6.94 4.78
N LEU A 113 13.07 6.96 4.66
CA LEU A 113 12.19 7.95 5.28
C LEU A 113 11.57 7.45 6.58
N ILE A 114 11.37 6.13 6.71
CA ILE A 114 10.64 5.52 7.83
C ILE A 114 11.54 4.51 8.56
N THR A 115 11.86 3.38 7.93
CA THR A 115 12.45 2.21 8.62
C THR A 115 13.75 2.53 9.35
N LYS A 116 14.69 3.22 8.71
CA LYS A 116 15.99 3.55 9.34
C LYS A 116 15.87 4.50 10.53
N ARG A 117 14.73 5.20 10.67
CA ARG A 117 14.46 6.17 11.74
C ARG A 117 13.75 5.54 12.93
N ILE A 118 13.33 4.27 12.81
CA ILE A 118 12.69 3.49 13.87
C ILE A 118 13.34 2.09 13.92
N PRO A 119 14.64 2.00 14.27
CA PRO A 119 15.40 0.75 14.16
C PRO A 119 14.87 -0.38 15.05
N GLU A 120 14.11 -0.08 16.10
CA GLU A 120 13.52 -1.06 17.00
C GLU A 120 12.16 -1.59 16.51
N ALA A 121 11.56 -0.98 15.48
CA ALA A 121 10.31 -1.47 14.91
C ALA A 121 10.51 -2.79 14.15
N SER A 122 9.50 -3.66 14.21
CA SER A 122 9.47 -4.83 13.34
C SER A 122 9.30 -4.39 11.89
N THR A 123 9.87 -5.16 10.96
CA THR A 123 9.76 -4.88 9.52
C THR A 123 9.32 -6.14 8.78
N ALA A 124 8.51 -5.97 7.73
CA ALA A 124 8.07 -7.06 6.89
C ALA A 124 7.86 -6.61 5.44
N HIS A 125 8.08 -7.51 4.48
CA HIS A 125 7.80 -7.26 3.06
C HIS A 125 6.50 -7.94 2.62
N LEU A 126 5.88 -7.44 1.55
CA LEU A 126 4.65 -7.97 0.97
C LEU A 126 4.89 -8.85 -0.25
N GLY A 127 6.07 -9.49 -0.29
CA GLY A 127 6.51 -10.32 -1.41
C GLY A 127 7.58 -9.62 -2.25
N PRO A 128 7.84 -10.10 -3.48
CA PRO A 128 8.91 -9.59 -4.32
C PRO A 128 8.52 -8.36 -5.15
N TYR A 129 7.23 -8.01 -5.19
CA TYR A 129 6.72 -6.96 -6.05
C TYR A 129 6.58 -5.62 -5.32
N GLN A 130 6.65 -4.53 -6.10
CA GLN A 130 6.27 -3.20 -5.66
C GLN A 130 4.77 -3.01 -5.87
N PHE A 131 4.06 -2.55 -4.84
CA PHE A 131 2.62 -2.26 -4.91
C PHE A 131 2.38 -0.75 -4.82
N SER A 132 1.23 -0.30 -5.33
CA SER A 132 0.64 0.99 -4.95
C SER A 132 0.28 1.00 -3.46
N ILE A 133 -0.01 2.17 -2.89
CA ILE A 133 -0.28 2.30 -1.45
C ILE A 133 -1.53 1.52 -1.06
N ASP A 134 -2.61 1.67 -1.82
CA ASP A 134 -3.86 0.92 -1.63
C ASP A 134 -3.69 -0.59 -1.90
N GLY A 135 -2.87 -0.97 -2.89
CA GLY A 135 -2.51 -2.36 -3.15
C GLY A 135 -1.77 -2.98 -1.96
N ALA A 136 -0.79 -2.27 -1.39
CA ALA A 136 -0.08 -2.71 -0.19
C ALA A 136 -1.02 -2.87 1.01
N VAL A 137 -1.94 -1.91 1.20
CA VAL A 137 -2.99 -2.00 2.23
C VAL A 137 -3.85 -3.24 2.01
N PHE A 138 -4.30 -3.50 0.79
CA PHE A 138 -5.10 -4.70 0.49
C PHE A 138 -4.35 -5.99 0.84
N ILE A 139 -3.12 -6.17 0.34
CA ILE A 139 -2.32 -7.37 0.62
C ILE A 139 -2.13 -7.54 2.13
N ALA A 140 -1.80 -6.47 2.85
CA ALA A 140 -1.62 -6.50 4.29
C ALA A 140 -2.89 -6.94 5.01
N MET A 141 -4.05 -6.37 4.66
CA MET A 141 -5.35 -6.77 5.21
C MET A 141 -5.61 -8.26 4.98
N GLN A 142 -5.41 -8.76 3.76
CA GLN A 142 -5.60 -10.19 3.44
C GLN A 142 -4.71 -11.11 4.27
N VAL A 143 -3.43 -10.73 4.45
CA VAL A 143 -2.49 -11.52 5.26
C VAL A 143 -2.91 -11.54 6.72
N CYS A 144 -3.27 -10.39 7.27
CA CYS A 144 -3.68 -10.30 8.67
C CYS A 144 -5.03 -11.00 8.95
N GLU A 145 -5.86 -11.19 7.93
CA GLU A 145 -7.09 -12.01 8.01
C GLU A 145 -6.82 -13.51 7.87
N GLY A 146 -5.55 -13.93 7.81
CA GLY A 146 -5.14 -15.33 7.86
C GLY A 146 -4.71 -15.92 6.51
N ARG A 147 -4.76 -15.15 5.42
CA ARG A 147 -4.31 -15.64 4.11
C ARG A 147 -2.78 -15.67 4.06
N SER A 148 -2.21 -16.76 3.57
CA SER A 148 -0.77 -16.78 3.28
C SER A 148 -0.45 -15.89 2.09
N LEU A 149 0.64 -15.14 2.16
CA LEU A 149 1.09 -14.23 1.11
C LEU A 149 1.27 -14.93 -0.24
N SER A 150 1.80 -16.16 -0.23
CA SER A 150 1.98 -16.98 -1.45
C SER A 150 0.68 -17.41 -2.11
N LYS A 151 -0.46 -17.30 -1.41
CA LYS A 151 -1.79 -17.61 -1.95
C LYS A 151 -2.51 -16.38 -2.49
N ILE A 152 -1.94 -15.19 -2.36
CA ILE A 152 -2.53 -13.96 -2.93
C ILE A 152 -2.01 -13.80 -4.34
N LYS A 153 -2.91 -13.95 -5.33
CA LYS A 153 -2.57 -13.77 -6.74
C LYS A 153 -2.39 -12.29 -7.04
N VAL A 154 -1.43 -11.97 -7.90
CA VAL A 154 -1.11 -10.60 -8.30
C VAL A 154 -0.84 -10.55 -9.79
N TYR A 155 -1.14 -9.40 -10.40
CA TYR A 155 -0.75 -9.04 -11.75
C TYR A 155 0.44 -8.10 -11.66
N PRO A 156 1.62 -8.42 -12.21
CA PRO A 156 2.84 -7.68 -11.91
C PRO A 156 2.94 -6.29 -12.55
N TRP A 157 2.14 -6.03 -13.59
CA TRP A 157 1.96 -4.71 -14.18
C TRP A 157 0.62 -4.64 -14.92
N VAL A 158 0.15 -3.42 -15.15
CA VAL A 158 -1.06 -3.13 -15.95
C VAL A 158 -0.70 -2.09 -17.00
N ARG A 159 -1.08 -2.36 -18.25
CA ARG A 159 -0.97 -1.39 -19.35
C ARG A 159 -2.35 -0.83 -19.65
N PHE A 160 -2.49 0.48 -19.53
CA PHE A 160 -3.68 1.18 -19.98
C PHE A 160 -3.52 1.66 -21.42
N ARG A 161 -4.63 1.67 -22.14
CA ARG A 161 -4.78 2.32 -23.44
C ARG A 161 -5.84 3.40 -23.35
N GLY A 162 -5.49 4.57 -23.87
CA GLY A 162 -6.38 5.71 -23.94
C GLY A 162 -6.36 6.32 -25.33
N LYS A 163 -7.39 7.10 -25.61
CA LYS A 163 -7.51 7.85 -26.86
C LYS A 163 -7.90 9.29 -26.55
N ARG A 164 -7.15 10.24 -27.11
CA ARG A 164 -7.43 11.67 -27.00
C ARG A 164 -7.53 12.25 -28.40
N GLY A 165 -8.77 12.44 -28.87
CA GLY A 165 -9.04 12.78 -30.27
C GLY A 165 -8.68 11.62 -31.20
N THR A 166 -7.77 11.84 -32.14
CA THR A 166 -7.25 10.81 -33.04
C THR A 166 -5.99 10.13 -32.51
N CYS A 167 -5.37 10.65 -31.45
CA CYS A 167 -4.13 10.12 -30.89
C CYS A 167 -4.43 9.02 -29.87
N GLU A 168 -3.82 7.85 -30.06
CA GLU A 168 -3.76 6.79 -29.08
C GLU A 168 -2.56 7.00 -28.17
N HIS A 169 -2.71 6.67 -26.89
CA HIS A 169 -1.62 6.71 -25.92
C HIS A 169 -1.72 5.50 -25.00
N GLU A 170 -0.57 5.08 -24.47
CA GLU A 170 -0.47 3.98 -23.53
C GLU A 170 0.19 4.46 -22.25
N VAL A 171 -0.27 3.92 -21.11
CA VAL A 171 0.33 4.15 -19.81
C VAL A 171 0.66 2.80 -19.19
N LEU A 172 1.95 2.51 -19.00
CA LEU A 172 2.39 1.32 -18.26
C LEU A 172 2.55 1.69 -16.78
N LEU A 173 1.84 0.98 -15.90
CA LEU A 173 2.02 1.07 -14.47
C LEU A 173 2.92 -0.09 -14.00
N PRO A 174 4.19 0.17 -13.64
CA PRO A 174 5.16 -0.86 -13.28
C PRO A 174 4.99 -1.32 -11.82
N PHE A 175 3.74 -1.51 -11.39
CA PHE A 175 3.38 -1.95 -10.05
C PHE A 175 2.57 -3.24 -10.15
N ALA A 176 2.71 -4.08 -9.14
CA ALA A 176 1.84 -5.23 -8.99
C ALA A 176 0.48 -4.82 -8.42
N TYR A 177 -0.57 -5.44 -8.93
CA TYR A 177 -1.94 -5.25 -8.51
C TYR A 177 -2.51 -6.56 -7.96
N PRO A 178 -3.11 -6.56 -6.75
CA PRO A 178 -3.80 -7.74 -6.24
C PRO A 178 -4.90 -8.21 -7.20
N CYS A 179 -5.05 -9.51 -7.37
CA CYS A 179 -6.13 -10.10 -8.18
C CYS A 179 -7.38 -10.31 -7.31
N VAL A 180 -8.46 -9.58 -7.63
CA VAL A 180 -9.78 -9.68 -6.99
C VAL A 180 -10.80 -10.05 -8.06
N ASN A 181 -11.52 -11.17 -7.88
CA ASN A 181 -12.49 -11.67 -8.86
C ASN A 181 -11.94 -11.79 -10.29
N HIS A 182 -10.70 -12.26 -10.44
CA HIS A 182 -10.00 -12.39 -11.73
C HIS A 182 -9.68 -11.05 -12.44
N HIS A 183 -9.75 -9.93 -11.70
CA HIS A 183 -9.40 -8.60 -12.20
C HIS A 183 -8.34 -7.95 -11.30
N PRO A 184 -7.51 -7.04 -11.84
CA PRO A 184 -6.56 -6.28 -11.04
C PRO A 184 -7.34 -5.30 -10.17
N LEU A 185 -6.99 -5.24 -8.89
CA LEU A 185 -7.52 -4.27 -7.96
C LEU A 185 -6.92 -2.90 -8.27
N LEU A 186 -7.53 -2.20 -9.21
CA LEU A 186 -7.15 -0.85 -9.60
C LEU A 186 -7.76 0.17 -8.64
N THR A 187 -7.02 1.25 -8.40
CA THR A 187 -7.51 2.40 -7.66
C THR A 187 -8.70 3.04 -8.41
N PRO A 188 -9.91 3.12 -7.81
CA PRO A 188 -11.06 3.76 -8.45
C PRO A 188 -10.75 5.19 -8.87
N GLY A 189 -11.11 5.56 -10.10
CA GLY A 189 -10.85 6.89 -10.68
C GLY A 189 -9.47 7.08 -11.31
N LEU A 190 -8.54 6.13 -11.13
CA LEU A 190 -7.19 6.24 -11.70
C LEU A 190 -7.20 6.24 -13.23
N ALA A 191 -8.06 5.42 -13.85
CA ALA A 191 -8.19 5.38 -15.31
C ALA A 191 -8.64 6.75 -15.86
N ASP A 192 -9.64 7.36 -15.23
CA ASP A 192 -10.13 8.69 -15.61
C ASP A 192 -9.05 9.76 -15.43
N LEU A 193 -8.31 9.73 -14.31
CA LEU A 193 -7.20 10.64 -14.04
C LEU A 193 -6.10 10.53 -15.12
N LEU A 194 -5.86 9.33 -15.63
CA LEU A 194 -4.90 9.05 -16.69
C LEU A 194 -5.45 9.30 -18.11
N GLY A 195 -6.75 9.55 -18.26
CA GLY A 195 -7.38 9.71 -19.58
C GLY A 195 -7.49 8.41 -20.37
N VAL A 196 -7.52 7.26 -19.69
CA VAL A 196 -7.53 5.91 -20.27
C VAL A 196 -8.83 5.19 -19.90
N ARG A 197 -9.30 4.29 -20.78
CA ARG A 197 -10.58 3.57 -20.58
C ARG A 197 -10.47 2.06 -20.71
N GLU A 198 -9.44 1.59 -21.41
CA GLU A 198 -9.19 0.18 -21.61
C GLU A 198 -7.86 -0.19 -20.95
N TYR A 199 -7.76 -1.41 -20.45
CA TYR A 199 -6.53 -1.92 -19.88
C TYR A 199 -6.27 -3.36 -20.33
N GLN A 200 -5.00 -3.65 -20.52
CA GLN A 200 -4.47 -4.98 -20.74
C GLN A 200 -3.60 -5.36 -19.55
N ILE A 201 -3.66 -6.64 -19.24
CA ILE A 201 -2.83 -7.22 -18.19
C ILE A 201 -1.85 -8.15 -18.88
N GLU A 202 -0.60 -7.97 -18.55
CA GLU A 202 0.45 -8.88 -18.98
C GLU A 202 0.92 -9.66 -17.75
N LEU A 203 0.91 -10.97 -17.88
CA LEU A 203 1.56 -11.85 -16.92
C LEU A 203 3.04 -11.94 -17.29
N PRO A 204 3.94 -12.09 -16.30
CA PRO A 204 5.33 -12.32 -16.61
C PRO A 204 5.41 -13.69 -17.27
N GLU A 205 5.88 -13.75 -18.52
CA GLU A 205 6.15 -14.99 -19.24
C GLU A 205 7.54 -15.53 -18.86
N PRO A 206 7.70 -16.83 -18.56
CA PRO A 206 6.63 -17.80 -18.40
C PRO A 206 5.86 -17.55 -17.11
N VAL A 207 4.53 -17.68 -17.15
CA VAL A 207 3.68 -17.77 -15.95
C VAL A 207 4.39 -18.77 -15.04
N PRO A 208 4.83 -18.42 -13.81
CA PRO A 208 5.48 -19.38 -12.95
C PRO A 208 4.56 -20.59 -12.90
N ALA A 209 5.03 -21.71 -13.44
CA ALA A 209 4.27 -22.94 -13.47
C ALA A 209 3.69 -23.07 -12.07
N TYR A 210 2.36 -23.12 -11.98
CA TYR A 210 1.67 -23.24 -10.71
C TYR A 210 2.36 -24.40 -10.01
N VAL A 211 3.20 -24.10 -9.01
CA VAL A 211 3.80 -25.14 -8.20
C VAL A 211 2.63 -25.57 -7.34
N GLU A 212 1.83 -26.49 -7.87
CA GLU A 212 1.11 -27.43 -7.04
C GLU A 212 2.14 -27.89 -6.03
N GLY A 213 1.92 -27.48 -4.78
CA GLY A 213 2.70 -27.99 -3.68
C GLY A 213 2.56 -29.50 -3.72
N LYS A 214 3.59 -30.18 -4.23
CA LYS A 214 3.84 -31.54 -3.83
C LYS A 214 4.21 -31.45 -2.36
N GLY A 215 3.38 -32.10 -1.54
CA GLY A 215 3.52 -32.20 -0.10
C GLY A 215 4.78 -32.94 0.33
#